data_AF-J4H0W9-F1
#
_entry.id   AF-J4H0W9-F1
#
_cell.length_a   1.000
_cell.length_b   1.000
_cell.length_c   1.000
_cell.angle_alpha   90.00
_cell.angle_beta   90.00
_cell.angle_gamma   90.00
#
_symmetry.space_group_name_H-M   'P 1'
#
loop_
_entity.id
_entity.type
_entity.pdbx_description
1 polymer ?
#
loop_
_entity_poly.entity_id
_entity_poly.type
_entity_poly.pdbx_seq_one_letter_code
_entity_poly.pdbx_strand_id
1 'polypeptide(L)'
;MRLCLSRHFAAESPSFTVLTSRCHCLRMSSPRVIVQIAIAGAQILGKAFFAAGRQAVKNAKHQPQAAIGSDVAGVRNATSGSITDKLTREHRMTLEEARLILNVKKEDPADKVLQHYEHLFKANSPPSAPPKPAAGTKQSAPPTYSHYVQSKVLRARERIEAEMESGQDLSTTAPPSSTSPPPPSSGNP
;
A
#
# COMPACT_ATOMS: atom_id res chain seq x y z
N MET A 1 -20.33 49.14 3.03
CA MET A 1 -19.12 49.40 2.21
C MET A 1 -18.27 48.12 2.28
N ARG A 2 -18.30 47.19 1.30
CA ARG A 2 -17.50 47.14 0.04
C ARG A 2 -16.04 47.59 0.30
N LEU A 3 -14.94 46.87 0.01
CA LEU A 3 -14.58 45.84 -0.99
C LEU A 3 -13.44 44.94 -0.41
N CYS A 4 -13.43 43.62 -0.62
CA CYS A 4 -12.73 42.87 -1.70
C CYS A 4 -11.26 43.25 -1.93
N LEU A 5 -10.32 42.37 -1.54
CA LEU A 5 -8.95 42.33 -2.10
C LEU A 5 -8.73 40.98 -2.79
N SER A 6 -8.62 41.07 -4.12
CA SER A 6 -8.56 39.98 -5.08
C SER A 6 -7.24 39.21 -5.03
N ARG A 7 -7.37 37.88 -5.12
CA ARG A 7 -6.32 36.98 -5.59
C ARG A 7 -5.96 37.32 -7.03
N HIS A 8 -4.68 37.52 -7.32
CA HIS A 8 -4.15 37.55 -8.68
C HIS A 8 -4.20 36.13 -9.27
N PHE A 9 -5.28 35.85 -10.00
CA PHE A 9 -5.39 34.76 -10.95
C PHE A 9 -5.11 35.36 -12.33
N ALA A 10 -3.88 35.24 -12.81
CA ALA A 10 -3.53 35.61 -14.18
C ALA A 10 -4.07 34.53 -15.13
N ALA A 11 -5.37 34.58 -15.39
CA ALA A 11 -5.98 33.90 -16.52
C ALA A 11 -5.80 34.79 -17.75
N GLU A 12 -4.76 34.47 -18.52
CA GLU A 12 -4.58 35.01 -19.86
C GLU A 12 -5.72 34.49 -20.74
N SER A 13 -6.59 35.40 -21.12
CA SER A 13 -7.72 35.19 -22.00
C SER A 13 -7.27 35.49 -23.42
N PRO A 14 -7.46 34.58 -24.38
CA PRO A 14 -7.63 34.97 -25.76
C PRO A 14 -9.13 34.95 -26.06
N SER A 15 -9.69 36.15 -26.10
CA SER A 15 -10.63 36.60 -27.12
C SER A 15 -11.51 35.51 -27.73
N PHE A 16 -12.74 35.42 -27.22
CA PHE A 16 -13.88 34.86 -27.95
C PHE A 16 -14.14 35.72 -29.19
N THR A 17 -13.39 35.46 -30.27
CA THR A 17 -13.76 35.92 -31.60
C THR A 17 -14.83 34.97 -32.10
N VAL A 18 -16.07 35.45 -32.08
CA VAL A 18 -17.21 34.89 -32.79
C VAL A 18 -16.88 34.88 -34.28
N LEU A 19 -16.23 33.82 -34.75
CA LEU A 19 -16.08 33.55 -36.17
C LEU A 19 -17.23 32.63 -36.58
N THR A 20 -18.28 33.30 -37.08
CA THR A 20 -19.19 32.82 -38.12
C THR A 20 -19.09 31.34 -38.44
N SER A 21 -20.16 30.64 -38.07
CA SER A 21 -20.61 29.38 -38.63
C SER A 21 -20.28 29.27 -40.13
N ARG A 22 -19.19 28.57 -40.45
CA ARG A 22 -19.10 27.84 -41.72
C ARG A 22 -19.68 26.47 -41.43
N CYS A 23 -20.95 26.29 -41.80
CA CYS A 23 -21.53 24.98 -41.99
C CYS A 23 -20.71 24.23 -43.05
N HIS A 24 -19.67 23.52 -42.61
CA HIS A 24 -19.13 22.42 -43.38
C HIS A 24 -20.16 21.30 -43.29
N CYS A 25 -21.13 21.34 -44.21
CA CYS A 25 -21.93 20.18 -44.56
C CYS A 25 -21.00 19.17 -45.27
N LEU A 26 -20.09 18.55 -44.53
CA LEU A 26 -19.34 17.39 -44.99
C LEU A 26 -20.29 16.20 -44.96
N ARG A 27 -21.09 16.08 -46.03
CA ARG A 27 -21.60 14.78 -46.45
C ARG A 27 -20.39 13.96 -46.90
N MET A 28 -19.71 13.33 -45.96
CA MET A 28 -18.70 12.31 -46.25
C MET A 28 -19.22 10.98 -45.72
N SER A 29 -19.56 10.12 -46.67
CA SER A 29 -19.79 8.70 -46.44
C SER A 29 -18.66 8.08 -45.62
N SER A 30 -19.01 6.99 -44.91
CA SER A 30 -18.15 5.82 -44.80
C SER A 30 -16.98 5.90 -43.78
N PRO A 31 -16.43 4.74 -43.35
CA PRO A 31 -15.58 4.49 -42.17
C PRO A 31 -14.38 5.43 -41.88
N ARG A 32 -14.06 6.39 -42.74
CA ARG A 32 -12.95 7.34 -42.56
C ARG A 32 -13.10 8.23 -41.34
N VAL A 33 -14.31 8.61 -40.95
CA VAL A 33 -14.55 9.41 -39.73
C VAL A 33 -14.22 8.60 -38.47
N ILE A 34 -14.60 7.31 -38.46
CA ILE A 34 -14.30 6.39 -37.34
C ILE A 34 -12.79 6.21 -37.20
N VAL A 35 -12.09 6.03 -38.33
CA VAL A 35 -10.62 5.90 -38.36
C VAL A 35 -9.94 7.18 -37.86
N GLN A 36 -10.45 8.37 -38.22
CA GLN A 36 -9.91 9.64 -37.73
C GLN A 36 -10.06 9.82 -36.22
N ILE A 37 -11.23 9.45 -35.66
CA ILE A 37 -11.45 9.50 -34.22
C ILE A 37 -10.56 8.49 -33.49
N ALA A 38 -10.40 7.28 -34.04
CA ALA A 38 -9.53 6.25 -33.47
C ALA A 38 -8.06 6.70 -33.45
N ILE A 39 -7.56 7.29 -34.53
CA ILE A 39 -6.19 7.80 -34.61
C ILE A 39 -5.99 8.98 -33.65
N ALA A 40 -6.92 9.93 -33.63
CA ALA A 40 -6.85 11.07 -32.71
C ALA A 40 -6.91 10.62 -31.24
N GLY A 41 -7.79 9.69 -30.91
CA GLY A 41 -7.91 9.10 -29.58
C GLY A 41 -6.65 8.35 -29.15
N ALA A 42 -6.09 7.52 -30.05
CA ALA A 42 -4.86 6.77 -29.78
C ALA A 42 -3.65 7.67 -29.55
N GLN A 43 -3.54 8.80 -30.27
CA GLN A 43 -2.45 9.76 -30.09
C GLN A 43 -2.53 10.47 -28.72
N ILE A 44 -3.73 10.86 -28.30
CA ILE A 44 -3.94 11.53 -27.01
C ILE A 44 -3.69 10.53 -25.87
N LEU A 45 -4.27 9.33 -25.96
CA LEU A 45 -4.13 8.28 -24.95
C LEU A 45 -2.69 7.78 -24.84
N GLY A 46 -2.01 7.56 -25.97
CA GLY A 46 -0.62 7.13 -26.03
C GLY A 46 0.35 8.15 -25.43
N LYS A 47 0.15 9.45 -25.71
CA LYS A 47 0.97 10.51 -25.10
C LYS A 47 0.76 10.62 -23.59
N ALA A 48 -0.47 10.46 -23.10
CA ALA A 48 -0.77 10.45 -21.68
C ALA A 48 -0.09 9.27 -20.96
N PHE A 49 -0.24 8.05 -21.48
CA PHE A 49 0.42 6.87 -20.91
C PHE A 49 1.94 6.95 -20.96
N PHE A 50 2.53 7.52 -22.04
CA PHE A 50 3.98 7.69 -22.12
C PHE A 50 4.51 8.70 -21.09
N ALA A 51 3.83 9.84 -20.91
CA ALA A 51 4.21 10.83 -19.91
C ALA A 51 4.07 10.28 -18.48
N ALA A 52 2.94 9.63 -18.18
CA ALA A 52 2.71 8.98 -16.89
C ALA A 52 3.70 7.83 -16.64
N GLY A 53 3.97 7.00 -17.65
CA GLY A 53 4.94 5.91 -17.59
C GLY A 53 6.36 6.40 -17.34
N ARG A 54 6.79 7.49 -18.01
CA ARG A 54 8.10 8.12 -17.71
C ARG A 54 8.18 8.62 -16.28
N GLN A 55 7.09 9.19 -15.75
CA GLN A 55 7.04 9.64 -14.36
C GLN A 55 7.12 8.46 -13.38
N ALA A 56 6.41 7.37 -13.66
CA ALA A 56 6.47 6.14 -12.87
C ALA A 56 7.89 5.53 -12.86
N VAL A 57 8.57 5.48 -14.01
CA VAL A 57 9.94 4.95 -14.10
C VAL A 57 10.95 5.83 -13.36
N LYS A 58 10.82 7.17 -13.44
CA LYS A 58 11.68 8.08 -12.66
C LYS A 58 11.48 7.87 -11.16
N ASN A 59 10.23 7.84 -10.70
CA ASN A 59 9.91 7.60 -9.29
C ASN A 59 10.40 6.23 -8.82
N ALA A 60 10.30 5.20 -9.66
CA ALA A 60 10.80 3.86 -9.35
C ALA A 60 12.33 3.78 -9.29
N LYS A 61 13.06 4.56 -10.08
CA LYS A 61 14.54 4.62 -10.04
C LYS A 61 15.08 5.38 -8.83
N HIS A 62 14.33 6.38 -8.36
CA HIS A 62 14.70 7.15 -7.16
C HIS A 62 14.24 6.49 -5.85
N GLN A 63 13.40 5.46 -5.91
CA GLN A 63 13.08 4.61 -4.75
C GLN A 63 13.98 3.37 -4.76
N PRO A 64 14.93 3.24 -3.82
CA PRO A 64 15.85 2.12 -3.82
C PRO A 64 15.10 0.81 -3.60
N GLN A 65 15.16 -0.07 -4.60
CA GLN A 65 15.38 -1.52 -4.49
C GLN A 65 14.61 -2.28 -3.37
N ALA A 66 13.38 -1.89 -3.03
CA ALA A 66 12.46 -2.73 -2.23
C ALA A 66 11.26 -3.22 -3.06
N ALA A 67 11.19 -2.81 -4.33
CA ALA A 67 10.06 -3.08 -5.23
C ALA A 67 10.21 -4.34 -6.10
N ILE A 68 11.37 -5.01 -6.08
CA ILE A 68 11.58 -6.24 -6.85
C ILE A 68 11.44 -7.43 -5.89
N GLY A 69 10.21 -7.84 -5.61
CA GLY A 69 10.00 -9.14 -4.95
C GLY A 69 8.75 -9.32 -4.10
N SER A 70 7.91 -8.32 -3.87
CA SER A 70 6.62 -8.56 -3.23
C SER A 70 5.63 -7.44 -3.50
N ASP A 71 4.70 -7.73 -4.39
CA ASP A 71 3.49 -7.02 -4.79
C ASP A 71 2.44 -6.88 -3.66
N VAL A 72 2.86 -6.85 -2.39
CA VAL A 72 1.97 -6.47 -1.29
C VAL A 72 1.80 -4.95 -1.36
N ALA A 73 0.67 -4.50 -1.91
CA ALA A 73 0.35 -3.09 -2.15
C ALA A 73 0.58 -2.18 -0.92
N GLY A 74 0.49 -2.73 0.30
CA GLY A 74 0.76 -2.00 1.55
C GLY A 74 2.24 -1.89 1.97
N VAL A 75 3.11 -2.81 1.54
CA VAL A 75 4.55 -2.79 1.91
C VAL A 75 5.32 -1.75 1.08
N ARG A 76 4.82 -1.39 -0.10
CA ARG A 76 5.44 -0.40 -1.00
C ARG A 76 5.46 1.02 -0.44
N ASN A 77 4.52 1.34 0.47
CA ASN A 77 4.41 2.67 1.09
C ASN A 77 5.15 2.76 2.43
N ALA A 78 5.73 1.64 2.89
CA ALA A 78 6.61 1.60 4.04
C ALA A 78 8.03 1.99 3.59
N THR A 79 8.28 3.28 3.39
CA THR A 79 9.61 3.85 3.07
C THR A 79 10.12 4.82 4.12
N SER A 80 9.42 4.98 5.26
CA SER A 80 9.66 6.10 6.17
C SER A 80 10.67 5.79 7.28
N GLY A 81 11.30 4.59 7.29
CA GLY A 81 12.32 4.21 8.27
C GLY A 81 11.83 4.05 9.71
N SER A 82 10.52 4.21 9.94
CA SER A 82 9.84 3.98 11.22
C SER A 82 10.00 2.53 11.70
N ILE A 83 9.87 2.29 13.01
CA ILE A 83 9.85 0.94 13.58
C ILE A 83 8.76 0.08 12.91
N THR A 84 7.58 0.67 12.72
CA THR A 84 6.44 0.06 12.01
C THR A 84 6.77 -0.32 10.56
N ASP A 85 7.67 0.44 9.91
CA ASP A 85 8.15 0.23 8.54
C ASP A 85 9.04 -1.01 8.45
N LYS A 86 9.98 -1.13 9.39
CA LYS A 86 10.92 -2.26 9.50
C LYS A 86 10.16 -3.56 9.74
N LEU A 87 9.24 -3.55 10.70
CA LEU A 87 8.44 -4.72 11.02
C LEU A 87 7.54 -5.16 9.84
N THR A 88 7.03 -4.22 9.04
CA THR A 88 6.28 -4.53 7.81
C THR A 88 7.17 -5.11 6.70
N ARG A 89 8.44 -4.72 6.62
CA ARG A 89 9.42 -5.32 5.69
C ARG A 89 9.81 -6.74 6.10
N GLU A 90 9.98 -6.98 7.40
CA GLU A 90 10.34 -8.30 7.97
C GLU A 90 9.22 -9.32 7.78
N HIS A 91 8.01 -8.98 8.22
CA HIS A 91 6.86 -9.91 8.15
C HIS A 91 6.20 -9.94 6.77
N ARG A 92 6.55 -8.98 5.88
CA ARG A 92 5.93 -8.76 4.57
C ARG A 92 4.41 -8.64 4.63
N MET A 93 3.92 -7.97 5.67
CA MET A 93 2.52 -7.67 5.86
C MET A 93 2.34 -6.39 6.66
N THR A 94 1.24 -5.71 6.38
CA THR A 94 0.84 -4.54 7.13
C THR A 94 0.13 -4.95 8.43
N LEU A 95 0.18 -4.06 9.40
CA LEU A 95 -0.49 -4.24 10.68
C LEU A 95 -2.02 -4.32 10.52
N GLU A 96 -2.59 -3.59 9.56
CA GLU A 96 -4.03 -3.65 9.26
C GLU A 96 -4.43 -4.97 8.61
N GLU A 97 -3.61 -5.51 7.70
CA GLU A 97 -3.82 -6.86 7.17
C GLU A 97 -3.77 -7.92 8.27
N ALA A 98 -2.83 -7.81 9.22
CA ALA A 98 -2.72 -8.75 10.32
C ALA A 98 -3.98 -8.76 11.21
N ARG A 99 -4.51 -7.58 11.51
CA ARG A 99 -5.79 -7.43 12.23
C ARG A 99 -6.97 -8.04 11.49
N LEU A 100 -7.02 -7.83 10.17
CA LEU A 100 -8.07 -8.38 9.32
C LEU A 100 -8.01 -9.92 9.25
N ILE A 101 -6.81 -10.50 9.16
CA ILE A 101 -6.61 -11.96 9.13
C ILE A 101 -7.06 -12.61 10.44
N LEU A 102 -6.70 -12.03 11.59
CA LEU A 102 -7.06 -12.57 12.91
C LEU A 102 -8.45 -12.10 13.38
N ASN A 103 -9.10 -11.21 12.62
CA ASN A 103 -10.38 -10.59 12.94
C ASN A 103 -10.41 -9.94 14.34
N VAL A 104 -9.37 -9.14 14.62
CA VAL A 104 -9.18 -8.42 15.89
C VAL A 104 -9.13 -6.91 15.69
N LYS A 105 -9.58 -6.16 16.69
CA LYS A 105 -9.55 -4.69 16.73
C LYS A 105 -8.26 -4.18 17.39
N LYS A 106 -8.02 -2.87 17.33
CA LYS A 106 -6.81 -2.24 17.90
C LYS A 106 -6.77 -2.34 19.43
N GLU A 107 -7.93 -2.36 20.06
CA GLU A 107 -8.16 -2.39 21.51
C GLU A 107 -8.32 -3.80 22.10
N ASP A 108 -8.21 -4.85 21.28
CA ASP A 108 -8.37 -6.22 21.77
C ASP A 108 -7.14 -6.69 22.57
N PRO A 109 -7.33 -7.43 23.68
CA PRO A 109 -6.23 -7.94 24.51
C PRO A 109 -5.46 -9.06 23.79
N ALA A 110 -4.19 -9.26 24.18
CA ALA A 110 -3.31 -10.28 23.62
C ALA A 110 -3.91 -11.70 23.70
N ASP A 111 -4.68 -12.00 24.75
CA ASP A 111 -5.35 -13.30 24.93
C ASP A 111 -6.31 -13.62 23.79
N LYS A 112 -7.04 -12.62 23.30
CA LYS A 112 -8.01 -12.79 22.20
C LYS A 112 -7.30 -13.04 20.88
N VAL A 113 -6.15 -12.39 20.66
CA VAL A 113 -5.28 -12.63 19.50
C VAL A 113 -4.83 -14.09 19.47
N LEU A 114 -4.40 -14.62 20.63
CA LEU A 114 -3.96 -16.02 20.77
C LEU A 114 -5.09 -17.01 20.49
N GLN A 115 -6.29 -16.78 21.04
CA GLN A 115 -7.46 -17.63 20.82
C GLN A 115 -7.86 -17.69 19.34
N HIS A 116 -7.92 -16.54 18.67
CA HIS A 116 -8.23 -16.46 17.24
C HIS A 116 -7.16 -17.13 16.38
N TYR A 117 -5.89 -16.93 16.73
CA TYR A 117 -4.77 -17.59 16.09
C TYR A 117 -4.90 -19.11 16.18
N GLU A 118 -5.10 -19.66 17.38
CA GLU A 118 -5.22 -21.11 17.57
C GLU A 118 -6.39 -21.70 16.80
N HIS A 119 -7.54 -21.03 16.83
CA HIS A 119 -8.74 -21.47 16.13
C HIS A 119 -8.51 -21.53 14.61
N LEU A 120 -7.99 -20.45 14.02
CA LEU A 120 -7.72 -20.37 12.59
C LEU A 120 -6.59 -21.31 12.17
N PHE A 121 -5.56 -21.50 13.00
CA PHE A 121 -4.45 -22.40 12.71
C PHE A 121 -4.89 -23.87 12.72
N LYS A 122 -5.70 -24.28 13.72
CA LYS A 122 -6.25 -25.63 13.82
C LYS A 122 -7.21 -25.93 12.66
N ALA A 123 -8.11 -25.01 12.33
CA ALA A 123 -9.08 -25.17 11.25
C ALA A 123 -8.42 -25.33 9.86
N ASN A 124 -7.24 -24.75 9.66
CA ASN A 124 -6.50 -24.81 8.39
C ASN A 124 -5.34 -25.80 8.40
N SER A 125 -5.13 -26.54 9.51
CA SER A 125 -4.04 -27.51 9.66
C SER A 125 -4.15 -28.67 8.65
N PRO A 126 -3.03 -29.29 8.23
CA PRO A 126 -3.11 -30.45 7.34
C PRO A 126 -3.97 -31.55 7.97
N PRO A 127 -4.99 -32.06 7.26
CA PRO A 127 -5.73 -33.22 7.73
C PRO A 127 -4.79 -34.38 8.04
N SER A 128 -5.06 -35.11 9.12
CA SER A 128 -4.29 -36.29 9.51
C SER A 128 -4.05 -37.18 8.29
N ALA A 129 -2.79 -37.55 8.11
CA ALA A 129 -2.25 -38.14 6.88
C ALA A 129 -3.25 -39.07 6.17
N PRO A 130 -3.44 -38.94 4.85
CA PRO A 130 -4.31 -39.86 4.13
C PRO A 130 -3.80 -41.28 4.38
N PRO A 131 -4.69 -42.26 4.65
CA PRO A 131 -4.28 -43.65 4.76
C PRO A 131 -3.47 -43.99 3.52
N LYS A 132 -2.26 -44.56 3.71
CA LYS A 132 -1.39 -44.98 2.60
C LYS A 132 -2.27 -45.74 1.59
N PRO A 133 -2.34 -45.29 0.32
CA PRO A 133 -3.17 -45.97 -0.66
C PRO A 133 -2.68 -47.42 -0.76
N ALA A 134 -3.57 -48.38 -0.54
CA ALA A 134 -3.30 -49.77 -0.87
C ALA A 134 -2.94 -49.84 -2.36
N ALA A 135 -1.86 -50.54 -2.69
CA ALA A 135 -1.35 -50.65 -4.05
C ALA A 135 -2.51 -51.07 -5.00
N GLY A 136 -2.90 -50.16 -5.92
CA GLY A 136 -3.94 -50.41 -6.92
C GLY A 136 -5.25 -49.61 -6.78
N THR A 137 -5.45 -48.82 -5.72
CA THR A 137 -6.68 -48.00 -5.58
C THR A 137 -6.43 -46.57 -6.03
N LYS A 138 -7.27 -46.03 -6.93
CA LYS A 138 -7.23 -44.61 -7.36
C LYS A 138 -7.23 -43.71 -6.12
N GLN A 139 -6.16 -42.93 -5.95
CA GLN A 139 -6.01 -42.00 -4.84
C GLN A 139 -7.19 -41.02 -4.83
N SER A 140 -8.02 -41.09 -3.78
CA SER A 140 -8.93 -40.00 -3.44
C SER A 140 -8.12 -38.71 -3.30
N ALA A 141 -8.65 -37.60 -3.82
CA ALA A 141 -7.95 -36.32 -3.89
C ALA A 141 -7.20 -35.99 -2.57
N PRO A 142 -5.96 -35.50 -2.63
CA PRO A 142 -5.19 -35.19 -1.44
C PRO A 142 -5.96 -34.21 -0.55
N PRO A 143 -5.88 -34.37 0.79
CA PRO A 143 -6.53 -33.44 1.70
C PRO A 143 -6.10 -32.01 1.39
N THR A 144 -7.08 -31.14 1.15
CA THR A 144 -6.87 -29.78 0.66
C THR A 144 -6.60 -28.87 1.85
N TYR A 145 -5.33 -28.73 2.23
CA TYR A 145 -4.89 -27.70 3.16
C TYR A 145 -3.97 -26.71 2.44
N SER A 146 -4.09 -25.43 2.80
CA SER A 146 -3.26 -24.38 2.21
C SER A 146 -2.16 -23.96 3.17
N HIS A 147 -0.91 -24.30 2.84
CA HIS A 147 0.27 -23.82 3.55
C HIS A 147 0.37 -22.27 3.51
N TYR A 148 -0.14 -21.66 2.44
CA TYR A 148 -0.15 -20.20 2.32
C TYR A 148 -0.99 -19.55 3.42
N VAL A 149 -2.18 -20.09 3.69
CA VAL A 149 -3.08 -19.57 4.73
C VAL A 149 -2.43 -19.73 6.10
N GLN A 150 -1.84 -20.89 6.39
CA GLN A 150 -1.11 -21.11 7.65
C GLN A 150 0.06 -20.13 7.82
N SER A 151 0.86 -19.94 6.75
CA SER A 151 1.97 -18.99 6.74
C SER A 151 1.50 -17.54 6.96
N LYS A 152 0.30 -17.17 6.48
CA LYS A 152 -0.29 -15.85 6.69
C LYS A 152 -0.80 -15.65 8.11
N VAL A 153 -1.47 -16.65 8.69
CA VAL A 153 -1.96 -16.60 10.06
C VAL A 153 -0.81 -16.51 11.07
N LEU A 154 0.26 -17.27 10.87
CA LEU A 154 1.45 -17.21 11.74
C LEU A 154 2.10 -15.82 11.72
N ARG A 155 2.42 -15.32 10.52
CA ARG A 155 3.04 -14.00 10.38
C ARG A 155 2.16 -12.87 10.92
N ALA A 156 0.83 -13.00 10.81
CA ALA A 156 -0.12 -12.03 11.35
C ALA A 156 -0.02 -11.95 12.88
N ARG A 157 0.12 -13.09 13.55
CA ARG A 157 0.32 -13.15 15.00
C ARG A 157 1.63 -12.46 15.39
N GLU A 158 2.74 -12.85 14.77
CA GLU A 158 4.08 -12.28 15.03
C GLU A 158 4.09 -10.76 14.81
N ARG A 159 3.41 -10.27 13.77
CA ARG A 159 3.31 -8.83 13.48
C ARG A 159 2.57 -8.05 14.57
N ILE A 160 1.47 -8.60 15.11
CA ILE A 160 0.70 -7.96 16.18
C ILE A 160 1.46 -8.03 17.50
N GLU A 161 2.11 -9.16 17.80
CA GLU A 161 2.99 -9.33 18.97
C GLU A 161 4.10 -8.28 18.97
N ALA A 162 4.81 -8.09 17.86
CA ALA A 162 5.87 -7.09 17.74
C ALA A 162 5.38 -5.63 17.91
N GLU A 163 4.14 -5.32 17.53
CA GLU A 163 3.55 -3.98 17.72
C GLU A 163 3.07 -3.74 19.15
N MET A 164 2.60 -4.79 19.83
CA MET A 164 2.27 -4.71 21.25
C MET A 164 3.54 -4.56 22.10
N GLU A 165 4.62 -5.25 21.74
CA GLU A 165 5.93 -5.12 22.41
C GLU A 165 6.53 -3.71 22.18
N SER A 166 6.65 -3.28 20.92
CA SER A 166 7.17 -1.93 20.61
C SER A 166 6.28 -0.78 21.10
N GLY A 167 4.96 -1.00 21.23
CA GLY A 167 4.04 -0.04 21.84
C GLY A 167 4.25 0.14 23.34
N GLN A 168 4.64 -0.92 24.06
CA GLN A 168 4.94 -0.88 25.50
C GLN A 168 6.25 -0.13 25.79
N ASP A 169 7.26 -0.27 24.93
CA ASP A 169 8.53 0.44 25.05
C ASP A 169 8.37 1.97 24.88
N LEU A 170 7.44 2.40 24.02
CA LEU A 170 7.16 3.83 23.80
C LEU A 170 6.34 4.47 24.93
N SER A 171 5.50 3.71 25.65
CA SER A 171 4.75 4.21 26.80
C SER A 171 5.57 4.39 28.09
N THR A 172 6.81 3.90 28.13
CA THR A 172 7.71 4.05 29.30
C THR A 172 8.59 5.30 29.23
N THR A 173 8.51 6.10 28.15
CA THR A 173 9.30 7.35 28.01
C THR A 173 8.42 8.60 27.99
N ALA A 174 8.01 9.04 29.18
CA ALA A 174 7.69 10.43 29.50
C ALA A 174 8.32 10.76 30.88
N PRO A 175 8.76 12.01 31.12
CA PRO A 175 10.12 12.36 31.55
C PRO A 175 10.35 12.32 33.07
N PRO A 176 11.55 11.96 33.57
CA PRO A 176 12.02 12.49 34.84
C PRO A 176 12.65 13.87 34.62
N SER A 177 11.90 14.89 35.01
CA SER A 177 12.42 16.19 35.40
C SER A 177 13.47 16.06 36.50
N SER A 178 14.75 16.33 36.18
CA SER A 178 15.75 17.02 37.04
C SER A 178 17.16 16.68 36.57
N THR A 179 17.90 17.65 36.02
CA THR A 179 19.27 18.00 36.44
C THR A 179 19.76 19.18 35.58
N SER A 180 20.28 20.18 36.28
CA SER A 180 20.68 21.53 35.91
C SER A 180 21.73 21.62 34.78
N PRO A 181 21.87 22.79 34.10
CA PRO A 181 22.92 23.00 33.11
C PRO A 181 24.33 22.96 33.74
N PRO A 182 25.35 22.37 33.08
CA PRO A 182 26.71 22.39 33.59
C PRO A 182 27.31 23.83 33.52
N PRO A 183 28.15 24.22 34.49
CA PRO A 183 28.74 25.55 34.55
C PRO A 183 29.77 25.78 33.43
N PRO A 184 30.01 27.04 33.01
CA PRO A 184 31.07 27.35 32.06
C PRO A 184 32.44 27.18 32.74
N SER A 185 33.24 26.23 32.24
CA SER A 185 34.64 26.08 32.62
C SER A 185 35.42 27.33 32.23
N SER A 186 35.77 28.12 33.24
CA SER A 186 36.62 29.29 33.13
C SER A 186 38.07 28.82 33.02
N GLY A 187 38.64 28.89 31.82
CA GLY A 187 40.08 28.77 31.61
C GLY A 187 40.71 30.15 31.73
N ASN A 188 41.67 30.30 32.64
CA ASN A 188 42.80 31.23 32.58
C ASN A 188 43.65 31.17 33.86
N PRO A 189 44.86 31.76 33.88
CA PRO A 189 45.63 32.32 32.75
C PRO A 189 46.83 31.45 32.32
#